data_AF-A0A257K5U5-F1
#
_entry.id   AF-A0A257K5U5-F1
#
_cell.length_a   1.000
_cell.length_b   1.000
_cell.length_c   1.000
_cell.angle_alpha   90.00
_cell.angle_beta   90.00
_cell.angle_gamma   90.00
#
_symmetry.space_group_name_H-M   'P 1'
#
loop_
_entity.id
_entity.type
_entity.pdbx_description
1 polymer ?
#
loop_
_entity_poly.entity_id
_entity_poly.type
_entity_poly.pdbx_seq_one_letter_code
_entity_poly.pdbx_strand_id
1 'polypeptide(L)'
;MISSFAPFVDQQTKVIVLGTMPGATSLALQEYYAYKQNHFWRIFFTYFHALPVPDLFELRVEILRKNNIGLWDVLQHCEREGSLDTNIRNHQVNDFVRLFKEFPNICHILFNGKESHKYFMKHIGEIPGVKFHVMPSTSPANTMSFEKKFEIWSEALISTAP
;
A
#
# COMPACT_ATOMS: atom_id res chain seq x y z
N MET A 1 -21.14 2.37 3.95
CA MET A 1 -20.02 3.17 3.41
C MET A 1 -18.77 2.83 4.19
N ILE A 2 -17.68 2.55 3.49
CA ILE A 2 -16.38 2.17 4.06
C ILE A 2 -15.43 3.35 3.88
N SER A 3 -14.58 3.61 4.88
CA SER A 3 -13.54 4.64 4.83
C SER A 3 -12.16 3.99 4.94
N SER A 4 -11.18 4.51 4.19
CA SER A 4 -9.77 4.16 4.34
C SER A 4 -9.18 4.85 5.59
N PHE A 5 -7.96 4.45 5.94
CA PHE A 5 -7.22 5.02 7.07
C PHE A 5 -6.48 6.31 6.67
N ALA A 6 -5.93 6.97 7.67
CA ALA A 6 -4.97 8.05 7.44
C ALA A 6 -3.67 7.50 6.80
N PRO A 7 -2.96 8.31 6.00
CA PRO A 7 -1.68 7.90 5.45
C PRO A 7 -0.67 7.68 6.58
N PHE A 8 0.01 6.55 6.57
CA PHE A 8 1.19 6.34 7.41
C PHE A 8 2.41 6.89 6.67
N VAL A 9 2.71 8.17 6.89
CA VAL A 9 3.81 8.89 6.24
C VAL A 9 4.43 9.88 7.22
N ASP A 10 5.66 10.28 6.94
CA ASP A 10 6.36 11.35 7.63
C ASP A 10 7.22 12.17 6.64
N GLN A 11 7.90 13.20 7.14
CA GLN A 11 8.75 14.07 6.33
C GLN A 11 9.95 13.35 5.68
N GLN A 12 10.31 12.16 6.16
CA GLN A 12 11.39 11.36 5.60
C GLN A 12 10.88 10.37 4.55
N THR A 13 9.57 10.20 4.40
CA THR A 13 8.99 9.23 3.47
C THR A 13 9.36 9.55 2.02
N LYS A 14 9.91 8.57 1.32
CA LYS A 14 10.33 8.65 -0.09
C LYS A 14 9.53 7.73 -1.00
N VAL A 15 9.14 6.57 -0.46
CA VAL A 15 8.34 5.56 -1.14
C VAL A 15 6.99 5.46 -0.43
N ILE A 16 5.89 5.48 -1.18
CA ILE A 16 4.57 5.20 -0.63
C ILE A 16 3.96 3.98 -1.32
N VAL A 17 3.48 3.01 -0.52
CA VAL A 17 2.73 1.87 -1.03
C VAL A 17 1.23 2.19 -1.00
N LEU A 18 0.56 2.04 -2.13
CA LEU A 18 -0.86 2.33 -2.28
C LEU A 18 -1.69 1.07 -2.54
N GLY A 19 -2.55 0.73 -1.58
CA GLY A 19 -3.65 -0.22 -1.75
C GLY A 19 -4.83 0.40 -2.49
N THR A 20 -5.80 -0.41 -2.92
CA THR A 20 -7.06 0.11 -3.47
C THR A 20 -7.96 0.62 -2.35
N MET A 21 -8.22 -0.25 -1.38
CA MET A 21 -9.07 -0.01 -0.21
C MET A 21 -8.76 -1.08 0.85
N PRO A 22 -8.77 -0.76 2.16
CA PRO A 22 -8.50 -1.75 3.20
C PRO A 22 -9.47 -2.93 3.15
N GLY A 23 -8.98 -4.16 3.37
CA GLY A 23 -9.82 -5.36 3.45
C GLY A 23 -10.68 -5.39 4.72
N ALA A 24 -11.66 -6.30 4.79
CA ALA A 24 -12.57 -6.41 5.95
C ALA A 24 -11.82 -6.60 7.29
N THR A 25 -10.82 -7.49 7.34
CA THR A 25 -9.99 -7.69 8.54
C THR A 25 -9.19 -6.44 8.90
N SER A 26 -8.65 -5.74 7.91
CA SER A 26 -7.95 -4.48 8.12
C SER A 26 -8.87 -3.43 8.73
N LEU A 27 -10.08 -3.28 8.20
CA LEU A 27 -11.07 -2.33 8.72
C LEU A 27 -11.50 -2.69 10.14
N ALA A 28 -11.71 -3.97 10.44
CA ALA A 28 -12.09 -4.41 11.78
C ALA A 28 -10.99 -4.14 12.83
N LEU A 29 -9.72 -4.32 12.46
CA LEU A 29 -8.57 -4.14 13.35
C LEU A 29 -7.98 -2.72 13.30
N GLN A 30 -8.42 -1.88 12.37
CA GLN A 30 -7.81 -0.57 12.06
C GLN A 30 -6.31 -0.67 11.72
N GLU A 31 -5.94 -1.74 11.02
CA GLU A 31 -4.56 -2.06 10.67
C GLU A 31 -4.41 -2.29 9.16
N TYR A 32 -3.40 -1.68 8.54
CA TYR A 32 -3.06 -2.00 7.15
C TYR A 32 -2.63 -3.47 7.01
N TYR A 33 -3.17 -4.14 5.99
CA TYR A 33 -2.84 -5.52 5.63
C TYR A 33 -2.93 -6.55 6.79
N ALA A 34 -3.91 -6.39 7.68
CA ALA A 34 -4.05 -7.16 8.91
C ALA A 34 -4.43 -8.65 8.71
N TYR A 35 -4.94 -9.01 7.53
CA TYR A 35 -5.30 -10.39 7.24
C TYR A 35 -4.05 -11.28 7.18
N LYS A 36 -3.98 -12.33 7.99
CA LYS A 36 -2.77 -13.18 8.16
C LYS A 36 -2.26 -13.80 6.85
N GLN A 37 -3.17 -14.08 5.91
CA GLN A 37 -2.84 -14.64 4.60
C GLN A 37 -2.39 -13.56 3.59
N ASN A 38 -2.43 -12.28 3.95
CA ASN A 38 -1.86 -11.22 3.15
C ASN A 38 -0.33 -11.26 3.24
N HIS A 39 0.34 -11.37 2.09
CA HIS A 39 1.79 -11.51 2.05
C HIS A 39 2.55 -10.20 2.32
N PHE A 40 1.86 -9.06 2.47
CA PHE A 40 2.48 -7.75 2.59
C PHE A 40 3.55 -7.71 3.69
N TRP A 41 3.16 -7.99 4.93
CA TRP A 41 4.09 -7.93 6.06
C TRP A 41 5.21 -8.96 5.93
N ARG A 42 4.89 -10.16 5.46
CA ARG A 42 5.91 -11.20 5.23
C ARG A 42 6.94 -10.75 4.20
N ILE A 43 6.54 -10.10 3.10
CA ILE A 43 7.44 -9.58 2.07
C ILE A 43 8.41 -8.56 2.68
N PHE A 44 7.91 -7.54 3.37
CA PHE A 44 8.74 -6.47 3.92
C PHE A 44 9.67 -6.97 5.03
N PHE A 45 9.18 -7.84 5.93
CA PHE A 45 10.01 -8.41 6.99
C PHE A 45 11.05 -9.41 6.47
N THR A 46 10.76 -10.15 5.39
CA THR A 46 11.76 -10.97 4.71
C THR A 46 12.82 -10.08 4.04
N TYR A 47 12.41 -9.03 3.33
CA TYR A 47 13.32 -8.12 2.63
C TYR A 47 14.29 -7.41 3.58
N PHE A 48 13.79 -6.93 4.72
CA PHE A 48 14.62 -6.26 5.73
C PHE A 48 15.28 -7.20 6.75
N HIS A 49 15.27 -8.52 6.50
CA HIS A 49 15.86 -9.53 7.39
C HIS A 49 15.40 -9.43 8.86
N ALA A 50 14.12 -9.12 9.07
CA ALA A 50 13.56 -8.79 10.39
C ALA A 50 12.53 -9.81 10.90
N LEU A 51 12.41 -10.97 10.25
CA LEU A 51 11.49 -12.03 10.69
C LEU A 51 11.79 -12.48 12.15
N PRO A 52 10.75 -12.90 12.92
CA PRO A 52 9.34 -13.04 12.53
C PRO A 52 8.58 -11.71 12.49
N VAL A 53 7.46 -11.67 11.75
CA VAL A 53 6.55 -10.51 11.76
C VAL A 53 5.92 -10.37 13.16
N PRO A 54 6.04 -9.22 13.84
CA PRO A 54 5.46 -9.02 15.17
C PRO A 54 3.94 -8.99 15.12
N ASP A 55 3.29 -9.39 16.21
CA ASP A 55 1.83 -9.29 16.33
C ASP A 55 1.36 -7.84 16.50
N LEU A 56 2.18 -6.99 17.10
CA LEU A 56 1.90 -5.58 17.34
C LEU A 56 2.09 -4.75 16.07
N PHE A 57 1.03 -4.06 15.63
CA PHE A 57 1.01 -3.28 14.39
C PHE A 57 2.03 -2.13 14.38
N GLU A 58 2.23 -1.49 15.52
CA GLU A 58 3.17 -0.38 15.72
C GLU A 58 4.60 -0.80 15.35
N LEU A 59 5.00 -2.02 15.71
CA LEU A 59 6.32 -2.57 15.37
C LEU A 59 6.42 -2.91 13.88
N ARG A 60 5.30 -3.31 13.24
CA ARG A 60 5.26 -3.55 11.79
C ARG A 60 5.43 -2.27 10.99
N VAL A 61 4.82 -1.18 11.41
CA VAL A 61 4.93 0.10 10.70
C VAL A 61 6.25 0.82 11.00
N GLU A 62 6.88 0.56 12.15
CA GLU A 62 8.19 1.13 12.49
C GLU A 62 9.28 0.69 11.50
N ILE A 63 9.27 -0.57 11.05
CA ILE A 63 10.27 -1.02 10.05
C ILE A 63 10.10 -0.31 8.72
N LEU A 64 8.87 0.00 8.32
CA LEU A 64 8.62 0.78 7.09
C LEU A 64 9.12 2.21 7.26
N ARG A 65 8.79 2.84 8.40
CA ARG A 65 9.25 4.20 8.73
C ARG A 65 10.78 4.31 8.71
N LYS A 66 11.48 3.37 9.34
CA LYS A 66 12.96 3.31 9.37
C LYS A 66 13.59 3.23 7.98
N ASN A 67 12.85 2.75 6.99
CA ASN A 67 13.29 2.62 5.60
C ASN A 67 12.62 3.64 4.67
N ASN A 68 12.03 4.71 5.21
CA ASN A 68 11.42 5.80 4.43
C ASN A 68 10.21 5.35 3.58
N ILE A 69 9.50 4.31 4.03
CA ILE A 69 8.35 3.72 3.35
C ILE A 69 7.06 4.07 4.10
N GLY A 70 6.13 4.65 3.36
CA GLY A 70 4.78 4.95 3.84
C GLY A 70 3.71 4.02 3.30
N LEU A 71 2.53 4.08 3.89
CA LEU A 71 1.34 3.33 3.49
C LEU A 71 0.14 4.24 3.32
N TRP A 72 -0.66 3.99 2.28
CA TRP A 72 -2.01 4.53 2.19
C TRP A 72 -2.86 3.70 1.23
N ASP A 73 -4.07 4.17 0.95
CA ASP A 73 -4.93 3.65 -0.12
C ASP A 73 -5.30 4.75 -1.11
N VAL A 74 -5.69 4.34 -2.31
CA VAL A 74 -6.14 5.27 -3.35
C VAL A 74 -7.54 5.79 -3.06
N LEU A 75 -8.44 4.92 -2.57
CA LEU A 75 -9.81 5.31 -2.26
C LEU A 75 -9.94 5.76 -0.81
N GLN A 76 -10.50 6.95 -0.61
CA GLN A 76 -10.87 7.47 0.70
C GLN A 76 -12.17 6.81 1.19
N HIS A 77 -13.16 6.74 0.31
CA HIS A 77 -14.48 6.20 0.61
C HIS A 77 -14.96 5.30 -0.53
N CYS A 78 -15.71 4.26 -0.19
CA CYS A 78 -16.47 3.49 -1.16
C CYS A 78 -17.63 2.71 -0.53
N GLU A 79 -18.51 2.20 -1.38
CA GLU A 79 -19.40 1.10 -1.07
C GLU A 79 -18.82 -0.18 -1.65
N ARG A 80 -18.67 -1.22 -0.82
CA ARG A 80 -18.16 -2.52 -1.26
C ARG A 80 -18.89 -3.62 -0.51
N GLU A 81 -19.58 -4.48 -1.25
CA GLU A 81 -20.07 -5.75 -0.71
C GLU A 81 -18.91 -6.76 -0.66
N GLY A 82 -18.62 -7.25 0.54
CA GLY A 82 -17.47 -8.14 0.78
C GLY A 82 -16.12 -7.43 0.70
N SER A 83 -15.08 -8.17 0.33
CA SER A 83 -13.68 -7.70 0.33
C SER A 83 -13.06 -7.54 -1.06
N LEU A 84 -13.78 -7.89 -2.13
CA LEU A 84 -13.25 -7.86 -3.49
C LEU A 84 -13.41 -6.47 -4.13
N ASP A 85 -12.33 -5.97 -4.72
CA ASP A 85 -12.30 -4.65 -5.36
C ASP A 85 -13.30 -4.53 -6.54
N THR A 86 -13.69 -5.63 -7.18
CA THR A 86 -14.70 -5.67 -8.25
C THR A 86 -16.08 -5.16 -7.81
N ASN A 87 -16.36 -5.24 -6.50
CA ASN A 87 -17.63 -4.85 -5.91
C ASN A 87 -17.64 -3.39 -5.44
N ILE A 88 -16.57 -2.64 -5.69
CA ILE A 88 -16.48 -1.22 -5.34
C ILE A 88 -17.44 -0.40 -6.21
N ARG A 89 -18.24 0.44 -5.56
CA ARG A 89 -19.18 1.41 -6.14
C ARG A 89 -19.09 2.72 -5.33
N ASN A 90 -19.59 3.81 -5.93
CA ASN A 90 -19.71 5.12 -5.27
C ASN A 90 -18.42 5.54 -4.54
N HIS A 91 -17.28 5.47 -5.23
CA HIS A 91 -15.96 5.68 -4.65
C HIS A 91 -15.52 7.15 -4.74
N GLN A 92 -14.73 7.56 -3.74
CA GLN A 92 -14.02 8.84 -3.69
C GLN A 92 -12.53 8.56 -3.46
N VAL A 93 -11.66 9.27 -4.18
CA VAL A 93 -10.20 9.14 -4.00
C VAL A 93 -9.69 10.00 -2.86
N ASN A 94 -8.60 9.57 -2.24
CA ASN A 94 -7.87 10.36 -1.27
C ASN A 94 -7.27 11.64 -1.87
N ASP A 95 -7.02 12.65 -1.04
CA ASP A 95 -6.43 13.92 -1.49
C ASP A 95 -4.90 13.80 -1.64
N PHE A 96 -4.50 13.31 -2.81
CA PHE A 96 -3.07 13.20 -3.16
C PHE A 96 -2.42 14.55 -3.40
N VAL A 97 -3.16 15.57 -3.85
CA VAL A 97 -2.59 16.92 -4.05
C VAL A 97 -2.08 17.47 -2.72
N ARG A 98 -2.88 17.32 -1.66
CA ARG A 98 -2.48 17.69 -0.31
C ARG A 98 -1.32 16.83 0.19
N LEU A 99 -1.35 15.52 -0.05
CA LEU A 99 -0.27 14.60 0.37
C LEU A 99 1.09 15.03 -0.21
N PHE A 100 1.19 15.24 -1.53
CA PHE A 100 2.47 15.61 -2.16
C PHE A 100 2.92 17.02 -1.80
N LYS A 101 1.99 17.91 -1.45
CA LYS A 101 2.33 19.24 -0.92
C LYS A 101 2.91 19.17 0.50
N GLU A 102 2.35 18.33 1.36
CA GLU A 102 2.81 18.16 2.75
C GLU A 102 4.07 17.28 2.87
N PHE A 103 4.26 16.33 1.94
CA PHE A 103 5.35 15.37 1.92
C PHE A 103 6.07 15.37 0.55
N PRO A 104 6.82 16.44 0.22
CA PRO A 104 7.44 16.60 -1.09
C PRO A 104 8.59 15.61 -1.38
N ASN A 105 9.06 14.88 -0.38
CA ASN A 105 10.11 13.87 -0.52
C ASN A 105 9.62 12.56 -1.15
N ILE A 106 8.29 12.36 -1.25
CA ILE A 106 7.72 11.18 -1.90
C ILE A 106 7.98 11.25 -3.40
N CYS A 107 8.90 10.43 -3.88
CA CYS A 107 9.31 10.34 -5.28
C CYS A 107 9.01 9.00 -5.92
N HIS A 108 8.49 8.02 -5.15
CA HIS A 108 8.10 6.71 -5.64
C HIS A 108 6.73 6.28 -5.11
N ILE A 109 5.89 5.75 -6.01
CA ILE A 109 4.63 5.09 -5.66
C ILE A 109 4.72 3.62 -6.06
N LEU A 110 4.50 2.72 -5.10
CA LEU A 110 4.32 1.29 -5.33
C LEU A 110 2.83 0.94 -5.22
N PHE A 111 2.18 0.67 -6.34
CA PHE A 111 0.78 0.24 -6.36
C PHE A 111 0.66 -1.24 -6.01
N ASN A 112 -0.03 -1.55 -4.91
CA ASN A 112 -0.30 -2.92 -4.50
C ASN A 112 -1.48 -3.53 -5.29
N GLY A 113 -1.23 -3.87 -6.54
CA GLY A 113 -2.22 -4.41 -7.48
C GLY A 113 -2.56 -3.46 -8.62
N LYS A 114 -3.15 -4.00 -9.68
CA LYS A 114 -3.53 -3.24 -10.88
C LYS A 114 -4.70 -2.28 -10.64
N GLU A 115 -5.62 -2.63 -9.74
CA GLU A 115 -6.80 -1.81 -9.46
C GLU A 115 -6.42 -0.50 -8.77
N SER A 116 -5.51 -0.50 -7.79
CA SER A 116 -5.07 0.75 -7.15
C SER A 116 -4.44 1.69 -8.17
N HIS A 117 -3.55 1.19 -9.05
CA HIS A 117 -3.01 1.98 -10.16
C HIS A 117 -4.10 2.52 -11.10
N LYS A 118 -5.08 1.69 -11.48
CA LYS A 118 -6.17 2.09 -12.38
C LYS A 118 -7.03 3.21 -11.77
N TYR A 119 -7.42 3.09 -10.50
CA TYR A 119 -8.16 4.15 -9.82
C TYR A 119 -7.33 5.43 -9.72
N PHE A 120 -6.04 5.32 -9.44
CA PHE A 120 -5.15 6.46 -9.31
C PHE A 120 -5.02 7.21 -10.63
N MET A 121 -4.68 6.50 -11.71
CA MET A 121 -4.53 7.11 -13.04
C MET A 121 -5.82 7.72 -13.57
N LYS A 122 -6.98 7.12 -13.25
CA LYS A 122 -8.28 7.62 -13.70
C LYS A 122 -8.67 8.96 -13.07
N HIS A 123 -8.28 9.22 -11.82
CA HIS A 123 -8.77 10.39 -11.08
C HIS A 123 -7.68 11.43 -10.76
N ILE A 124 -6.42 11.00 -10.68
CA ILE A 124 -5.28 11.84 -10.27
C ILE A 124 -4.32 12.03 -11.44
N GLY A 125 -3.98 10.94 -12.15
CA GLY A 125 -3.04 10.96 -13.27
C GLY A 125 -1.58 10.97 -12.84
N GLU A 126 -0.68 11.36 -13.76
CA GLU A 126 0.75 11.43 -13.48
C GLU A 126 1.10 12.61 -12.56
N ILE A 127 2.14 12.45 -11.76
CA ILE A 127 2.65 13.48 -10.86
C ILE A 127 4.10 13.77 -11.23
N PRO A 128 4.45 15.00 -11.64
CA PRO A 128 5.80 15.35 -12.03
C PRO A 128 6.84 14.99 -10.95
N GLY A 129 7.90 14.31 -11.36
CA GLY A 129 8.99 13.90 -10.46
C GLY A 129 8.71 12.64 -9.64
N VAL A 130 7.52 12.04 -9.74
CA VAL A 130 7.16 10.81 -9.02
C VAL A 130 7.14 9.62 -9.97
N LYS A 131 7.87 8.55 -9.64
CA LYS A 131 7.92 7.31 -10.44
C LYS A 131 6.92 6.29 -9.93
N PHE A 132 6.20 5.66 -10.85
CA PHE A 132 5.12 4.73 -10.55
C PHE A 132 5.53 3.28 -10.85
N HIS A 133 5.22 2.37 -9.94
CA HIS A 133 5.50 0.94 -10.07
C HIS A 133 4.24 0.13 -9.75
N VAL A 134 3.87 -0.81 -10.61
CA VAL A 134 2.67 -1.63 -10.42
C VAL A 134 3.08 -3.02 -9.96
N MET A 135 2.76 -3.33 -8.71
CA MET A 135 3.18 -4.55 -8.04
C MET A 135 2.08 -5.62 -8.08
N PRO A 136 2.43 -6.92 -8.03
CA PRO A 136 1.43 -7.96 -7.83
C PRO A 136 0.77 -7.77 -6.47
N SER A 137 -0.56 -7.90 -6.43
CA SER A 137 -1.32 -7.72 -5.18
C SER A 137 -0.83 -8.72 -4.12
N THR A 138 -0.59 -8.23 -2.91
CA THR A 138 -0.19 -9.05 -1.76
C THR A 138 -1.36 -9.81 -1.12
N SER A 139 -2.60 -9.50 -1.54
CA SER A 139 -3.82 -10.20 -1.12
C SER A 139 -3.77 -11.69 -1.51
N PRO A 140 -4.39 -12.58 -0.72
CA PRO A 140 -4.55 -13.99 -1.09
C PRO A 140 -5.47 -14.20 -2.29
N ALA A 141 -6.26 -13.20 -2.69
CA ALA A 141 -7.03 -13.26 -3.94
C ALA A 141 -6.12 -13.33 -5.19
N ASN A 142 -4.87 -12.89 -5.08
CA ASN A 142 -3.86 -13.09 -6.11
C ASN A 142 -3.16 -14.44 -5.89
N THR A 143 -3.38 -15.37 -6.81
CA THR A 143 -2.89 -16.77 -6.78
C THR A 143 -1.38 -16.93 -6.99
N MET A 144 -0.65 -15.86 -7.32
CA MET A 144 0.80 -15.88 -7.43
C MET A 144 1.46 -16.34 -6.11
N SER A 145 2.49 -17.20 -6.21
CA SER A 145 3.21 -17.72 -5.05
C SER A 145 3.89 -16.61 -4.25
N PHE A 146 4.19 -16.89 -2.98
CA PHE A 146 4.92 -15.95 -2.13
C PHE A 146 6.28 -15.61 -2.75
N GLU A 147 7.01 -16.61 -3.23
CA GLU A 147 8.37 -16.47 -3.75
C GLU A 147 8.40 -15.54 -4.96
N LYS A 148 7.44 -15.68 -5.88
CA LYS A 148 7.36 -14.82 -7.06
C LYS A 148 6.92 -13.40 -6.71
N LYS A 149 5.98 -13.24 -5.77
CA LYS A 149 5.64 -11.91 -5.24
C LYS A 149 6.86 -11.27 -4.59
N PHE A 150 7.57 -12.02 -3.75
CA PHE A 150 8.73 -11.53 -3.01
C PHE A 150 9.85 -11.09 -3.94
N GLU A 151 10.16 -11.86 -4.99
CA GLU A 151 11.14 -11.48 -6.01
C GLU A 151 10.81 -10.14 -6.65
N ILE A 152 9.60 -10.00 -7.20
CA ILE A 152 9.16 -8.76 -7.88
C ILE A 152 9.14 -7.57 -6.91
N TRP A 153 8.63 -7.78 -5.69
CA TRP A 153 8.62 -6.74 -4.66
C TRP A 153 10.03 -6.32 -4.23
N SER A 154 10.96 -7.27 -4.10
CA SER A 154 12.34 -6.98 -3.73
C SER A 154 13.07 -6.19 -4.82
N GLU A 155 12.87 -6.53 -6.09
CA GLU A 155 13.43 -5.76 -7.22
C GLU A 155 12.95 -4.31 -7.21
N ALA A 156 11.65 -4.09 -7.01
CA ALA A 156 11.10 -2.74 -6.89
C ALA A 156 11.70 -1.99 -5.69
N LEU A 157 11.77 -2.63 -4.51
CA LEU A 157 12.34 -2.02 -3.32
C LEU A 157 13.81 -1.63 -3.51
N ILE A 158 14.60 -2.46 -4.19
CA ILE A 158 16.00 -2.14 -4.57
C ILE A 158 16.03 -0.92 -5.50
N SER A 159 15.16 -0.88 -6.51
CA SER A 159 15.11 0.22 -7.49
C SER A 159 14.64 1.56 -6.90
N THR A 160 13.96 1.51 -5.75
CA THR A 160 13.43 2.68 -5.03
C THR A 160 14.19 2.98 -3.74
N ALA A 161 15.22 2.20 -3.42
CA ALA A 161 16.06 2.44 -2.25
C ALA A 161 16.74 3.82 -2.41
N PRO A 162 16.80 4.62 -1.34
CA PRO A 162 17.43 5.93 -1.38
C PRO A 162 18.93 5.91 -1.63
#